data_AF-A0A395SA29-F1
#
_entry.id   AF-A0A395SA29-F1
#
_cell.length_a   1.000
_cell.length_b   1.000
_cell.length_c   1.000
_cell.angle_alpha   90.00
_cell.angle_beta   90.00
_cell.angle_gamma   90.00
#
_symmetry.space_group_name_H-M   'P 1'
#
loop_
_entity.id
_entity.type
_entity.pdbx_description
1 polymer ?
#
loop_
_entity_poly.entity_id
_entity_poly.type
_entity_poly.pdbx_seq_one_letter_code
_entity_poly.pdbx_strand_id
1 'polypeptide(L)'
;MVQLNVIVGSLGLFVLGASAGPCRPTDATTTLVISETATTTTALTTATATETTALATTTSAAPEEPACSIESPQFGFSNEYEVYCDSFAGSTTPIGSIYFANTLVECLDHCDDSPGCVGVNYITTVDRPYCTIWSNAGSFGQQKGVVLAKRVV
;
A
#
# COMPACT_ATOMS: atom_id res chain seq x y z
N MET A 1 50.56 -6.71 23.29
CA MET A 1 51.17 -5.37 23.37
C MET A 1 50.62 -4.54 22.21
N VAL A 2 49.94 -3.42 22.53
CA VAL A 2 49.75 -2.20 21.70
C VAL A 2 48.76 -2.38 20.51
N GLN A 3 47.71 -1.58 20.28
CA GLN A 3 47.35 -0.23 20.73
C GLN A 3 45.83 -0.04 20.61
N LEU A 4 45.21 0.62 21.60
CA LEU A 4 43.84 1.12 21.56
C LEU A 4 43.87 2.53 20.95
N ASN A 5 43.10 2.80 19.89
CA ASN A 5 42.88 4.17 19.41
C ASN A 5 41.44 4.57 19.72
N VAL A 6 41.30 5.36 20.79
CA VAL A 6 40.11 6.11 21.17
C VAL A 6 40.15 7.42 20.40
N ILE A 7 39.10 7.73 19.62
CA ILE A 7 38.87 9.09 19.10
C ILE A 7 37.59 9.61 19.75
N VAL A 8 37.81 10.53 20.69
CA VAL A 8 36.86 11.48 21.25
C VAL A 8 36.55 12.53 20.18
N GLY A 9 35.27 12.78 19.92
CA GLY A 9 34.81 13.84 19.02
C GLY A 9 33.45 14.36 19.47
N SER A 10 33.46 15.54 20.06
CA SER A 10 32.38 16.17 20.82
C SER A 10 31.48 17.08 19.97
N LEU A 11 30.22 17.17 20.40
CA LEU A 11 29.32 18.35 20.39
C LEU A 11 29.09 19.12 19.07
N GLY A 12 27.91 18.91 18.51
CA GLY A 12 27.22 19.85 17.61
C GLY A 12 25.72 19.85 17.89
N LEU A 13 25.28 20.54 18.95
CA LEU A 13 23.88 20.91 19.15
C LEU A 13 23.55 22.08 18.21
N PHE A 14 22.76 21.84 17.18
CA PHE A 14 22.01 22.88 16.48
C PHE A 14 20.53 22.59 16.64
N VAL A 15 19.92 23.30 17.59
CA VAL A 15 18.46 23.42 17.70
C VAL A 15 18.07 24.64 16.85
N LEU A 16 17.55 24.39 15.65
CA LEU A 16 16.77 25.39 14.92
C LEU A 16 15.30 25.00 15.09
N GLY A 17 14.62 25.79 15.93
CA GLY A 17 13.20 25.66 16.21
C GLY A 17 12.37 25.90 14.94
N ALA A 18 11.61 24.90 14.56
CA ALA A 18 10.44 25.07 13.70
C ALA A 18 9.23 25.29 14.62
N SER A 19 8.73 26.52 14.65
CA SER A 19 7.44 26.86 15.23
C SER A 19 6.32 26.28 14.35
N ALA A 20 5.97 25.01 14.54
CA ALA A 20 4.73 24.46 14.01
C ALA A 20 3.58 24.95 14.90
N GLY A 21 2.81 25.92 14.40
CA GLY A 21 1.57 26.36 15.04
C GLY A 21 0.54 25.22 15.07
N PRO A 22 -0.38 25.20 16.05
CA PRO A 22 -1.44 24.22 16.08
C PRO A 22 -2.45 24.50 14.97
N CYS A 23 -2.36 23.74 13.87
CA CYS A 23 -3.49 23.53 12.97
C CYS A 23 -4.55 22.74 13.73
N ARG A 24 -5.45 23.48 14.37
CA ARG A 24 -6.67 22.94 14.98
C ARG A 24 -7.59 22.44 13.85
N PRO A 25 -7.99 21.17 13.82
CA PRO A 25 -9.05 20.74 12.93
C PRO A 25 -10.37 21.35 13.43
N THR A 26 -11.05 22.06 12.52
CA THR A 26 -12.43 22.49 12.69
C THR A 26 -13.31 21.27 12.42
N ASP A 27 -13.85 20.67 13.47
CA ASP A 27 -14.95 19.72 13.36
C ASP A 27 -16.20 20.47 12.89
N ALA A 28 -16.45 20.41 11.58
CA ALA A 28 -17.72 20.81 11.00
C ALA A 28 -18.64 19.57 10.95
N THR A 29 -19.34 19.32 12.06
CA THR A 29 -20.40 18.30 12.10
C THR A 29 -21.61 18.83 11.32
N THR A 30 -21.77 18.35 10.08
CA THR A 30 -22.99 18.57 9.31
C THR A 30 -24.01 17.51 9.69
N THR A 31 -25.03 17.94 10.44
CA THR A 31 -26.21 17.14 10.75
C THR A 31 -27.10 17.05 9.51
N LEU A 32 -27.06 15.92 8.80
CA LEU A 32 -28.06 15.60 7.78
C LEU A 32 -29.28 14.98 8.45
N VAL A 33 -30.32 15.80 8.65
CA VAL A 33 -31.67 15.32 8.93
C VAL A 33 -32.35 15.12 7.59
N ILE A 34 -32.58 13.86 7.21
CA ILE A 34 -33.49 13.54 6.11
C ILE A 34 -34.67 12.77 6.72
N SER A 35 -35.81 13.44 6.66
CA SER A 35 -37.11 12.99 7.12
C SER A 35 -37.59 11.80 6.29
N GLU A 36 -38.15 10.79 6.96
CA GLU A 36 -38.96 9.76 6.35
C GLU A 36 -40.18 10.39 5.67
N THR A 37 -40.52 9.89 4.48
CA THR A 37 -41.88 9.97 3.96
C THR A 37 -42.24 8.56 3.48
N ALA A 38 -43.07 7.89 4.28
CA ALA A 38 -43.80 6.72 3.83
C ALA A 38 -44.78 7.15 2.72
N THR A 39 -44.80 6.45 1.59
CA THR A 39 -45.91 6.55 0.66
C THR A 39 -46.28 5.18 0.13
N THR A 40 -47.56 4.91 0.36
CA THR A 40 -48.33 3.70 0.15
C THR A 40 -48.66 3.52 -1.33
N THR A 41 -48.51 2.28 -1.80
CA THR A 41 -49.36 1.56 -2.78
C THR A 41 -49.72 2.23 -4.11
N THR A 42 -49.38 1.57 -5.22
CA THR A 42 -50.37 1.12 -6.23
C THR A 42 -49.77 -0.03 -7.04
N ALA A 43 -50.31 -1.23 -6.87
CA ALA A 43 -50.07 -2.34 -7.79
C ALA A 43 -50.94 -2.14 -9.03
N LEU A 44 -50.33 -1.90 -10.19
CA LEU A 44 -51.01 -1.94 -11.48
C LEU A 44 -50.47 -3.15 -12.25
N THR A 45 -51.35 -4.14 -12.43
CA THR A 45 -51.05 -5.34 -13.21
C THR A 45 -51.37 -5.04 -14.67
N THR A 46 -50.34 -4.82 -15.48
CA THR A 46 -50.46 -4.74 -16.94
C THR A 46 -49.77 -5.97 -17.52
N ALA A 47 -50.56 -6.88 -18.09
CA ALA A 47 -50.06 -8.00 -18.87
C ALA A 47 -49.62 -7.50 -20.25
N THR A 48 -48.32 -7.26 -20.41
CA THR A 48 -47.71 -7.00 -21.72
C THR A 48 -47.08 -8.31 -22.20
N ALA A 49 -47.51 -8.78 -23.37
CA ALA A 49 -46.86 -9.90 -24.05
C ALA A 49 -45.45 -9.46 -24.48
N THR A 50 -44.43 -9.97 -23.79
CA THR A 50 -43.03 -9.78 -24.17
C THR A 50 -42.66 -10.81 -25.23
N GLU A 51 -42.54 -10.37 -26.49
CA GLU A 51 -41.70 -11.09 -27.45
C GLU A 51 -40.26 -11.08 -26.94
N THR A 52 -39.77 -12.24 -26.54
CA THR A 52 -38.37 -12.45 -26.17
C THR A 52 -37.54 -12.54 -27.44
N THR A 53 -37.11 -11.37 -27.93
CA THR A 53 -35.89 -11.30 -28.74
C THR A 53 -34.73 -11.15 -27.76
N ALA A 54 -33.90 -12.17 -27.65
CA ALA A 54 -32.68 -12.13 -26.85
C ALA A 54 -31.73 -11.08 -27.45
N LEU A 55 -31.78 -9.85 -26.94
CA LEU A 55 -30.74 -8.86 -27.17
C LEU A 55 -29.48 -9.38 -26.50
N ALA A 56 -28.50 -9.77 -27.32
CA ALA A 56 -27.14 -10.01 -26.86
C ALA A 56 -26.68 -8.72 -26.18
N THR A 57 -26.68 -8.75 -24.84
CA THR A 57 -26.06 -7.71 -24.04
C THR A 57 -24.58 -7.90 -24.24
N THR A 58 -23.99 -7.15 -25.17
CA THR A 58 -22.55 -6.98 -25.22
C THR A 58 -22.16 -6.17 -24.00
N THR A 59 -21.93 -6.86 -22.88
CA THR A 59 -21.19 -6.31 -21.75
C THR A 59 -19.80 -6.00 -22.28
N SER A 60 -19.61 -4.75 -22.69
CA SER A 60 -18.29 -4.19 -22.94
C SER A 60 -17.58 -4.17 -21.59
N ALA A 61 -16.88 -5.26 -21.26
CA ALA A 61 -15.96 -5.28 -20.15
C ALA A 61 -14.99 -4.12 -20.38
N ALA A 62 -15.00 -3.13 -19.48
CA ALA A 62 -13.94 -2.16 -19.43
C ALA A 62 -12.60 -2.93 -19.38
N PRO A 63 -11.53 -2.43 -20.01
CA PRO A 63 -10.23 -3.08 -19.94
C PRO A 63 -9.91 -3.35 -18.47
N GLU A 64 -9.92 -4.62 -18.07
CA GLU A 64 -9.57 -4.99 -16.71
C GLU A 64 -8.12 -4.61 -16.54
N GLU A 65 -7.88 -3.60 -15.70
CA GLU A 65 -6.53 -3.20 -15.32
C GLU A 65 -5.84 -4.45 -14.77
N PRO A 66 -4.64 -4.81 -15.28
CA PRO A 66 -4.04 -6.10 -14.96
C PRO A 66 -3.83 -6.17 -13.45
N ALA A 67 -4.65 -6.98 -12.79
CA ALA A 67 -4.49 -7.25 -11.38
C ALA A 67 -3.10 -7.87 -11.17
N CYS A 68 -2.37 -7.42 -10.15
CA CYS A 68 -1.13 -8.05 -9.74
C CYS A 68 -1.40 -9.53 -9.46
N SER A 69 -0.76 -10.42 -10.23
CA SER A 69 -0.98 -11.87 -10.20
C SER A 69 0.17 -12.62 -9.52
N ILE A 70 0.89 -11.97 -8.61
CA ILE A 70 2.03 -12.56 -7.91
C ILE A 70 1.49 -13.52 -6.85
N GLU A 71 1.87 -14.79 -6.96
CA GLU A 71 1.53 -15.81 -5.96
C GLU A 71 2.37 -15.63 -4.69
N SER A 72 1.80 -15.96 -3.53
CA SER A 72 2.51 -15.99 -2.26
C SER A 72 2.74 -17.46 -1.86
N PRO A 73 3.90 -17.82 -1.28
CA PRO A 73 5.02 -16.95 -0.91
C PRO A 73 5.96 -16.64 -2.09
N GLN A 74 6.78 -15.60 -1.91
CA GLN A 74 7.94 -15.31 -2.76
C GLN A 74 9.23 -15.48 -1.96
N PHE A 75 10.34 -15.72 -2.65
CA PHE A 75 11.63 -16.01 -2.02
C PHE A 75 12.66 -14.96 -2.44
N GLY A 76 13.40 -14.44 -1.46
CA GLY A 76 14.68 -13.79 -1.71
C GLY A 76 15.82 -14.81 -1.67
N PHE A 77 17.06 -14.33 -1.60
CA PHE A 77 18.24 -15.18 -1.46
C PHE A 77 18.20 -16.16 -0.29
N SER A 78 17.63 -15.78 0.85
CA SER A 78 17.72 -16.51 2.11
C SER A 78 16.42 -16.62 2.88
N ASN A 79 15.43 -15.77 2.61
CA ASN A 79 14.18 -15.77 3.37
C ASN A 79 12.94 -15.90 2.49
N GLU A 80 11.87 -16.39 3.11
CA GLU A 80 10.53 -16.46 2.53
C GLU A 80 9.74 -15.21 2.90
N TYR A 81 8.92 -14.74 1.96
CA TYR A 81 8.11 -13.54 2.09
C TYR A 81 6.66 -13.82 1.73
N GLU A 82 5.76 -13.43 2.62
CA GLU A 82 4.33 -13.39 2.34
C GLU A 82 4.03 -12.13 1.51
N VAL A 83 3.41 -12.32 0.35
CA VAL A 83 3.18 -11.25 -0.63
C VAL A 83 1.70 -10.88 -0.69
N TYR A 84 1.45 -9.57 -0.69
CA TYR A 84 0.13 -8.97 -0.81
C TYR A 84 0.14 -7.94 -1.93
N CYS A 85 -0.59 -8.24 -3.00
CA CYS A 85 -0.84 -7.31 -4.09
C CYS A 85 -1.74 -6.15 -3.65
N ASP A 86 -1.57 -5.00 -4.29
CA ASP A 86 -2.29 -3.75 -4.03
C ASP A 86 -2.34 -3.37 -2.54
N SER A 87 -1.25 -3.67 -1.84
CA SER A 87 -1.12 -3.50 -0.40
C SER A 87 0.20 -2.81 -0.09
N PHE A 88 0.23 -2.05 1.00
CA PHE A 88 1.43 -1.35 1.45
C PHE A 88 1.57 -1.41 2.98
N ALA A 89 2.81 -1.39 3.44
CA ALA A 89 3.16 -1.12 4.83
C ALA A 89 3.35 0.38 5.04
N GLY A 90 2.58 0.96 5.97
CA GLY A 90 2.65 2.36 6.38
C GLY A 90 3.36 2.54 7.72
N SER A 91 3.71 3.79 8.03
CA SER A 91 4.46 4.14 9.26
C SER A 91 5.71 3.27 9.44
N THR A 92 6.40 2.99 8.32
CA THR A 92 7.57 2.12 8.32
C THR A 92 8.80 2.84 8.86
N THR A 93 9.74 2.08 9.43
CA THR A 93 11.11 2.55 9.61
C THR A 93 11.93 2.14 8.38
N PRO A 94 12.11 3.02 7.38
CA PRO A 94 12.87 2.67 6.18
C PRO A 94 14.34 2.50 6.53
N ILE A 95 14.97 1.46 6.00
CA ILE A 95 16.41 1.20 6.17
C ILE A 95 17.17 1.24 4.84
N GLY A 96 16.44 1.34 3.73
CA GLY A 96 17.02 1.45 2.39
C GLY A 96 15.94 1.57 1.32
N SER A 97 16.36 1.98 0.13
CA SER A 97 15.52 2.00 -1.06
C SER A 97 16.36 1.62 -2.27
N ILE A 98 15.75 0.86 -3.19
CA ILE A 98 16.34 0.52 -4.48
C ILE A 98 15.52 1.23 -5.54
N TYR A 99 16.16 2.17 -6.22
CA TYR A 99 15.59 2.79 -7.41
C TYR A 99 15.86 1.89 -8.61
N PHE A 100 14.92 1.84 -9.56
CA PHE A 100 15.03 1.03 -10.77
C PHE A 100 15.11 -0.48 -10.49
N ALA A 101 14.47 -0.93 -9.41
CA ALA A 101 14.29 -2.36 -9.17
C ALA A 101 13.28 -2.88 -10.21
N ASN A 102 13.74 -3.71 -11.14
CA ASN A 102 12.93 -4.15 -12.27
C ASN A 102 11.96 -5.26 -11.89
N THR A 103 12.24 -5.94 -10.76
CA THR A 103 11.43 -7.07 -10.29
C THR A 103 11.26 -7.02 -8.77
N LEU A 104 10.21 -7.67 -8.27
CA LEU A 104 10.02 -7.86 -6.84
C LEU A 104 11.18 -8.64 -6.21
N VAL A 105 11.70 -9.66 -6.91
CA VAL A 105 12.78 -10.53 -6.42
C VAL A 105 14.04 -9.73 -6.09
N GLU A 106 14.42 -8.77 -6.93
CA GLU A 106 15.56 -7.86 -6.65
C GLU A 106 15.39 -7.09 -5.33
N CYS A 107 14.15 -6.74 -4.97
CA CYS A 107 13.86 -6.09 -3.70
C CYS A 107 13.94 -7.04 -2.50
N LEU A 108 13.51 -8.29 -2.68
CA LEU A 108 13.59 -9.32 -1.64
C LEU A 108 15.04 -9.69 -1.36
N ASP A 109 15.84 -9.89 -2.41
CA ASP A 109 17.28 -10.15 -2.34
C ASP A 109 18.01 -9.06 -1.57
N HIS A 110 17.71 -7.79 -1.85
CA HIS A 110 18.31 -6.68 -1.12
C HIS A 110 17.84 -6.58 0.33
N CYS A 111 16.59 -6.96 0.62
CA CYS A 111 16.10 -7.07 1.99
C CYS A 111 16.83 -8.19 2.74
N ASP A 112 17.17 -9.29 2.08
CA ASP A 112 17.97 -10.37 2.66
C ASP A 112 19.41 -9.94 2.97
N ASP A 113 20.02 -9.16 2.09
CA ASP A 113 21.35 -8.59 2.30
C ASP A 113 21.39 -7.45 3.33
N SER A 114 20.22 -6.91 3.72
CA SER A 114 20.10 -5.77 4.62
C SER A 114 19.80 -6.20 6.06
N PRO A 115 20.75 -6.03 7.00
CA PRO A 115 20.54 -6.42 8.39
C PRO A 115 19.32 -5.73 9.01
N GLY A 116 18.44 -6.53 9.60
CA GLY A 116 17.23 -6.03 10.25
C GLY A 116 16.08 -5.71 9.29
N CYS A 117 16.19 -6.01 8.01
CA CYS A 117 15.04 -5.94 7.10
C CYS A 117 13.98 -6.98 7.47
N VAL A 118 12.72 -6.57 7.46
CA VAL A 118 11.58 -7.45 7.75
C VAL A 118 10.53 -7.42 6.65
N GLY A 119 10.69 -6.56 5.63
CA GLY A 119 9.81 -6.51 4.48
C GLY A 119 10.12 -5.36 3.52
N VAL A 120 9.38 -5.34 2.43
CA VAL A 120 9.52 -4.39 1.33
C VAL A 120 8.16 -3.87 0.87
N ASN A 121 8.12 -2.63 0.40
CA ASN A 121 7.06 -2.11 -0.45
C ASN A 121 7.65 -1.97 -1.86
N TYR A 122 7.13 -2.69 -2.84
CA TYR A 122 7.54 -2.62 -4.25
C TYR A 122 6.49 -1.88 -5.07
N ILE A 123 6.84 -0.72 -5.62
CA ILE A 123 5.93 0.18 -6.32
C ILE A 123 6.06 -0.04 -7.83
N THR A 124 4.97 -0.45 -8.47
CA THR A 124 4.91 -0.78 -9.90
C THR A 124 4.18 0.26 -10.75
N THR A 125 3.57 1.28 -10.14
CA THR A 125 2.73 2.27 -10.82
C THR A 125 3.49 3.35 -11.61
N VAL A 126 4.81 3.36 -11.53
CA VAL A 126 5.67 4.36 -12.16
C VAL A 126 6.47 3.74 -13.30
N ASP A 127 6.81 4.54 -14.30
CA ASP A 127 7.67 4.12 -15.43
C ASP A 127 9.02 3.51 -14.98
N ARG A 128 9.39 3.73 -13.72
CA ARG A 128 10.61 3.23 -13.10
C ARG A 128 10.28 2.62 -11.74
N PRO A 129 9.96 1.30 -11.71
CA PRO A 129 9.64 0.64 -10.46
C PRO A 129 10.79 0.80 -9.44
N TYR A 130 10.41 0.88 -8.18
CA TYR A 130 11.34 1.02 -7.07
C TYR A 130 10.78 0.32 -5.85
N CYS A 131 11.63 0.06 -4.88
CA CYS A 131 11.19 -0.45 -3.59
C CYS A 131 11.83 0.27 -2.43
N THR A 132 11.10 0.26 -1.33
CA THR A 132 11.60 0.68 -0.02
C THR A 132 11.59 -0.54 0.88
N ILE A 133 12.74 -0.79 1.52
CA ILE A 133 12.91 -1.85 2.50
C ILE A 133 12.79 -1.27 3.91
N TRP A 134 12.22 -2.03 4.84
CA TRP A 134 11.90 -1.53 6.17
C TRP A 134 12.21 -2.57 7.26
N SER A 135 12.58 -2.07 8.44
CA SER A 135 12.84 -2.89 9.64
C SER A 135 11.65 -3.00 10.58
N ASN A 136 10.65 -2.15 10.39
CA ASN A 136 9.40 -2.15 11.13
C ASN A 136 8.28 -1.49 10.31
N ALA A 137 7.03 -1.91 10.53
CA ALA A 137 5.83 -1.29 9.98
C ALA A 137 4.80 -1.07 11.10
N GLY A 138 4.21 0.13 11.15
CA GLY A 138 3.19 0.48 12.14
C GLY A 138 1.75 0.27 11.67
N SER A 139 1.52 0.23 10.36
CA SER A 139 0.20 0.01 9.78
C SER A 139 0.29 -0.73 8.45
N PHE A 140 -0.83 -1.33 8.04
CA PHE A 140 -0.99 -1.96 6.73
C PHE A 140 -2.26 -1.43 6.09
N GLY A 141 -2.21 -1.18 4.78
CA GLY A 141 -3.34 -0.67 4.02
C GLY A 141 -3.30 -1.12 2.58
N GLN A 142 -4.32 -0.73 1.83
CA GLN A 142 -4.41 -1.00 0.40
C GLN A 142 -3.89 0.20 -0.39
N GLN A 143 -3.07 -0.07 -1.39
CA GLN A 143 -2.60 0.92 -2.35
C GLN A 143 -2.38 0.25 -3.69
N LYS A 144 -3.12 0.71 -4.71
CA LYS A 144 -3.03 0.16 -6.07
C LYS A 144 -1.62 0.25 -6.63
N GLY A 145 -1.16 -0.85 -7.24
CA GLY A 145 0.17 -1.01 -7.81
C GLY A 145 1.32 -0.87 -6.81
N VAL A 146 1.06 -1.24 -5.56
CA VAL A 146 2.09 -1.54 -4.57
C VAL A 146 1.97 -3.01 -4.21
N VAL A 147 3.11 -3.69 -4.21
CA VAL A 147 3.25 -5.06 -3.74
C VAL A 147 3.99 -5.01 -2.41
N LEU A 148 3.28 -5.36 -1.35
CA LEU A 148 3.85 -5.54 -0.03
C LEU A 148 4.39 -6.96 0.07
N ALA A 149 5.65 -7.12 0.49
CA ALA A 149 6.18 -8.42 0.88
C ALA A 149 6.74 -8.34 2.30
N LYS A 150 6.30 -9.24 3.18
CA LYS A 150 6.71 -9.30 4.58
C LYS A 150 7.43 -10.61 4.83
N ARG A 151 8.59 -10.56 5.47
CA ARG A 151 9.38 -11.75 5.82
C ARG A 151 8.58 -12.65 6.76
N VAL A 152 8.53 -13.94 6.44
CA VAL A 152 7.99 -14.99 7.33
C VAL A 152 9.07 -15.29 8.38
N VAL A 153 8.70 -15.22 9.66
CA VAL A 153 9.62 -15.40 10.81
C VAL A 153 9.31 -16.72 11.51
#